data_AF-A0A3A8JT86-F1
#
_entry.id   AF-A0A3A8JT86-F1
#
_cell.length_a   1.000
_cell.length_b   1.000
_cell.length_c   1.000
_cell.angle_alpha   90.00
_cell.angle_beta   90.00
_cell.angle_gamma   90.00
#
_symmetry.space_group_name_H-M   'P 1'
#
loop_
_entity.id
_entity.type
_entity.pdbx_description
1 polymer ?
#
loop_
_entity_poly.entity_id
_entity_poly.type
_entity_poly.pdbx_seq_one_letter_code
_entity_poly.pdbx_strand_id
1 'polypeptide(L)'
;MAQQKTEKIRQQELRQPDAFQKAGADARDWLMQRQKFLAIGAGVLVLGAVGAAIASEVSKRGEETASMQFGQTLTVLDRPVTGVDPADPTSTEPPFATVQARDEEIVRSLSAFRKEHDGTRAATTAALAQAKAEFRLGRYDDSLASLATFLKGVPENDALRAGALEGQGYAYEAKGDFANAITSFEQMEKADAGEYLAGMGQYHKARMLILQGKKDDAAQVLSKIPTDHPNSAAARQATERMAVLASEGVKVPTPAPPPAAATPDAG
;
A
#
# COMPACT_ATOMS: atom_id res chain seq x y z
N MET A 1 51.83 32.08 -63.66
CA MET A 1 50.57 31.32 -63.91
C MET A 1 50.05 30.54 -62.69
N ALA A 2 50.86 30.25 -61.66
CA ALA A 2 50.40 29.50 -60.47
C ALA A 2 49.47 30.32 -59.54
N GLN A 3 49.76 31.61 -59.31
CA GLN A 3 48.99 32.45 -58.37
C GLN A 3 47.54 32.74 -58.83
N GLN A 4 47.32 33.00 -60.13
CA GLN A 4 45.96 33.16 -60.69
C GLN A 4 45.12 31.88 -60.59
N LYS A 5 45.75 30.70 -60.59
CA LYS A 5 45.05 29.42 -60.44
C LYS A 5 44.61 29.22 -58.98
N THR A 6 45.47 29.59 -58.02
CA THR A 6 45.18 29.52 -56.58
C THR A 6 44.10 30.51 -56.13
N GLU A 7 44.09 31.74 -56.65
CA GLU A 7 43.01 32.72 -56.38
C GLU A 7 41.67 32.28 -56.95
N LYS A 8 41.66 31.73 -58.18
CA LYS A 8 40.44 31.20 -58.79
C LYS A 8 39.87 30.01 -58.02
N ILE A 9 40.71 29.09 -57.55
CA ILE A 9 40.29 27.94 -56.72
C ILE A 9 39.71 28.43 -55.37
N ARG A 10 40.35 29.40 -54.72
CA ARG A 10 39.89 29.97 -53.44
C ARG A 10 38.58 30.77 -53.56
N GLN A 11 38.39 31.51 -54.66
CA GLN A 11 37.10 32.16 -54.99
C GLN A 11 36.00 31.15 -55.37
N GLN A 12 36.37 29.99 -55.93
CA GLN A 12 35.43 28.91 -56.24
C GLN A 12 34.98 28.17 -54.98
N GLU A 13 35.88 27.94 -54.02
CA GLU A 13 35.56 27.31 -52.73
C GLU A 13 34.69 28.20 -51.83
N LEU A 14 34.90 29.53 -51.85
CA LEU A 14 34.03 30.51 -51.19
C LEU A 14 32.62 30.63 -51.83
N ARG A 15 32.42 30.09 -53.03
CA ARG A 15 31.14 30.08 -53.74
C ARG A 15 30.37 28.76 -53.61
N GLN A 16 30.99 27.71 -53.09
CA GLN A 16 30.29 26.46 -52.82
C GLN A 16 29.58 26.55 -51.48
N PRO A 17 28.36 25.99 -51.34
CA PRO A 17 27.68 25.97 -50.05
C PRO A 17 28.58 25.25 -49.05
N ASP A 18 28.88 25.94 -47.95
CA ASP A 18 29.67 25.38 -46.86
C ASP A 18 28.98 24.13 -46.26
N ALA A 19 29.71 23.36 -45.46
CA ALA A 19 29.19 22.11 -44.89
C ALA A 19 27.90 22.30 -44.08
N PHE A 20 27.72 23.47 -43.47
CA PHE A 20 26.52 23.81 -42.70
C PHE A 20 25.33 24.12 -43.62
N GLN A 21 25.54 24.83 -44.72
CA GLN A 21 24.53 25.10 -45.74
C GLN A 21 24.07 23.83 -46.44
N LYS A 22 24.99 22.90 -46.75
CA LYS A 22 24.64 21.57 -47.29
C LYS A 22 23.85 20.74 -46.28
N ALA A 23 24.35 20.63 -45.04
CA ALA A 23 23.62 19.92 -43.99
C ALA A 23 22.22 20.51 -43.73
N GLY A 24 22.07 21.83 -43.81
CA GLY A 24 20.79 22.51 -43.70
C GLY A 24 19.85 22.27 -44.88
N ALA A 25 20.39 22.23 -46.11
CA ALA A 25 19.62 21.89 -47.30
C ALA A 25 19.17 20.42 -47.29
N ASP A 26 20.06 19.49 -46.94
CA ASP A 26 19.76 18.06 -46.82
C ASP A 26 18.72 17.80 -45.72
N ALA A 27 18.83 18.51 -44.58
CA ALA A 27 17.84 18.44 -43.51
C ALA A 27 16.48 19.00 -43.96
N ARG A 28 16.45 20.09 -44.72
CA ARG A 28 15.22 20.64 -45.31
C ARG A 28 14.59 19.68 -46.30
N ASP A 29 15.37 19.10 -47.20
CA ASP A 29 14.86 18.17 -48.22
C ASP A 29 14.33 16.89 -47.56
N TRP A 30 15.04 16.36 -46.55
CA TRP A 30 14.55 15.25 -45.73
C TRP A 30 13.24 15.58 -45.02
N LEU A 31 13.14 16.77 -44.41
CA LEU A 31 11.93 17.23 -43.72
C LEU A 31 10.77 17.38 -44.71
N MET A 32 11.01 17.97 -45.88
CA MET A 32 10.01 18.16 -46.93
C MET A 32 9.54 16.83 -47.53
N GLN A 33 10.46 15.87 -47.70
CA GLN A 33 10.13 14.53 -48.20
C GLN A 33 9.33 13.72 -47.18
N ARG A 34 9.54 13.96 -45.87
CA ARG A 34 8.85 13.25 -44.77
C ARG A 34 7.78 14.05 -44.07
N GLN A 35 7.48 15.28 -44.51
CA GLN A 35 6.58 16.22 -43.82
C GLN A 35 5.21 15.63 -43.52
N LYS A 36 4.65 14.80 -44.42
CA LYS A 36 3.36 14.14 -44.22
C LYS A 36 3.41 13.13 -43.08
N PHE A 37 4.47 12.32 -43.00
CA PHE A 37 4.66 11.36 -41.91
C PHE A 37 4.95 12.06 -40.59
N LEU A 38 5.74 13.13 -40.61
CA LEU A 38 6.00 13.96 -39.43
C LEU A 38 4.74 14.66 -38.93
N ALA A 39 3.91 15.20 -39.83
CA ALA A 39 2.63 15.80 -39.48
C ALA A 39 1.64 14.79 -38.90
N ILE A 40 1.57 13.58 -39.46
CA ILE A 40 0.76 12.48 -38.89
C ILE A 40 1.30 12.09 -37.52
N GLY A 41 2.61 11.89 -37.37
CA GLY A 41 3.24 11.57 -36.09
C GLY A 41 3.00 12.63 -35.02
N ALA A 42 3.14 13.91 -35.38
CA ALA A 42 2.82 15.03 -34.51
C ALA A 42 1.32 15.07 -34.15
N GLY A 43 0.43 14.81 -35.11
CA GLY A 43 -1.01 14.74 -34.87
C GLY A 43 -1.39 13.62 -33.89
N VAL A 44 -0.81 12.42 -34.05
CA VAL A 44 -1.02 11.30 -33.12
C VAL A 44 -0.49 11.63 -31.73
N LEU A 45 0.68 12.27 -31.62
CA LEU A 45 1.23 12.70 -30.33
C LEU A 45 0.33 13.73 -29.64
N VAL A 46 -0.17 14.74 -30.36
CA VAL A 46 -1.07 15.75 -29.81
C VAL A 46 -2.39 15.12 -29.35
N LEU A 47 -3.00 14.25 -30.16
CA LEU A 47 -4.23 13.54 -29.78
C LEU A 47 -4.02 12.64 -28.55
N GLY A 48 -2.89 11.94 -28.48
CA GLY A 48 -2.52 11.14 -27.31
C GLY A 48 -2.36 12.01 -26.05
N ALA A 49 -1.69 13.15 -26.16
CA ALA A 49 -1.50 14.08 -25.04
C ALA A 49 -2.84 14.69 -24.57
N VAL A 50 -3.71 15.11 -25.49
CA VAL A 50 -5.04 15.64 -25.18
C VAL A 50 -5.91 14.56 -24.53
N GLY A 51 -5.89 13.33 -25.07
CA GLY A 51 -6.59 12.19 -24.47
C GLY A 51 -6.11 11.90 -23.05
N ALA A 52 -4.80 11.90 -22.81
CA ALA A 52 -4.22 11.72 -21.48
C ALA A 52 -4.58 12.86 -20.51
N ALA A 53 -4.61 14.10 -20.98
CA ALA A 53 -5.01 15.26 -20.17
C ALA A 53 -6.49 15.19 -19.76
N ILE A 54 -7.39 14.84 -20.69
CA ILE A 54 -8.82 14.64 -20.40
C ILE A 54 -9.00 13.49 -19.40
N ALA A 55 -8.34 12.35 -19.63
CA ALA A 55 -8.40 11.21 -18.72
C ALA A 55 -7.89 11.57 -17.31
N SER A 56 -6.81 12.35 -17.22
CA SER A 56 -6.26 12.83 -15.95
C SER A 56 -7.22 13.78 -15.21
N GLU A 57 -7.89 14.68 -15.92
CA GLU A 57 -8.83 15.61 -15.31
C GLU A 57 -10.10 14.90 -14.83
N VAL A 58 -10.61 13.95 -15.61
CA VAL A 58 -11.76 13.12 -15.23
C VAL A 58 -11.42 12.25 -14.02
N SER A 59 -10.24 11.63 -13.98
CA SER A 59 -9.82 10.81 -12.83
C SER A 59 -9.68 11.64 -11.56
N LYS A 60 -9.08 12.83 -11.63
CA LYS A 60 -8.95 13.74 -10.49
C LYS A 60 -10.31 14.13 -9.89
N ARG A 61 -11.27 14.50 -10.74
CA ARG A 61 -12.63 14.85 -10.28
C ARG A 61 -13.35 13.64 -9.68
N GLY A 62 -13.14 12.46 -10.25
CA GLY A 62 -13.63 11.20 -9.70
C GLY A 62 -13.06 10.93 -8.31
N GLU A 63 -11.75 11.09 -8.13
CA GLU A 63 -11.07 10.90 -6.83
C GLU A 63 -11.54 11.90 -5.76
N GLU A 64 -11.73 13.18 -6.13
CA GLU A 64 -12.23 14.21 -5.21
C GLU A 64 -13.67 13.89 -4.75
N THR A 65 -14.53 13.56 -5.70
CA THR A 65 -15.94 13.20 -5.44
C THR A 65 -16.02 11.95 -4.55
N ALA A 66 -15.26 10.91 -4.90
CA ALA A 66 -15.19 9.68 -4.12
C ALA A 66 -14.64 9.93 -2.71
N SER A 67 -13.65 10.79 -2.54
CA SER A 67 -13.08 11.12 -1.23
C SER A 67 -14.10 11.82 -0.32
N MET A 68 -14.89 12.77 -0.86
CA MET A 68 -15.96 13.42 -0.11
C MET A 68 -17.06 12.44 0.30
N GLN A 69 -17.54 11.63 -0.64
CA GLN A 69 -18.58 10.63 -0.37
C GLN A 69 -18.08 9.52 0.55
N PHE A 70 -16.78 9.19 0.52
CA PHE A 70 -16.19 8.25 1.47
C PHE A 70 -16.28 8.79 2.89
N GLY A 71 -15.92 10.06 3.11
CA GLY A 71 -16.07 10.71 4.41
C GLY A 71 -17.51 10.66 4.94
N GLN A 72 -18.50 10.91 4.07
CA GLN A 72 -19.91 10.78 4.42
C GLN A 72 -20.29 9.34 4.75
N THR A 73 -19.81 8.38 3.96
CA THR A 73 -20.09 6.94 4.16
C THR A 73 -19.52 6.44 5.48
N LEU A 74 -18.37 6.96 5.92
CA LEU A 74 -17.72 6.56 7.18
C LEU A 74 -18.46 7.02 8.44
N THR A 75 -19.40 7.97 8.35
CA THR A 75 -20.19 8.43 9.51
C THR A 75 -20.96 7.31 10.21
N VAL A 76 -21.28 6.23 9.48
CA VAL A 76 -21.88 5.00 10.03
C VAL A 76 -21.03 4.35 11.13
N LEU A 77 -19.70 4.49 11.08
CA LEU A 77 -18.80 3.91 12.09
C LEU A 77 -18.95 4.60 13.44
N ASP A 78 -19.23 5.90 13.43
CA ASP A 78 -19.35 6.73 14.63
C ASP A 78 -20.77 6.73 15.21
N ARG A 79 -21.75 6.18 14.47
CA ARG A 79 -23.13 6.13 14.96
C ARG A 79 -23.24 5.19 16.18
N PRO A 80 -23.77 5.68 17.31
CA PRO A 80 -23.72 4.97 18.58
C PRO A 80 -24.57 3.70 18.59
N VAL A 81 -24.19 2.73 19.42
CA VAL A 81 -25.01 1.55 19.75
C VAL A 81 -25.65 1.74 21.12
N THR A 82 -26.97 1.55 21.23
CA THR A 82 -27.72 1.69 22.47
C THR A 82 -27.15 0.79 23.57
N GLY A 83 -26.80 1.37 24.72
CA GLY A 83 -26.30 0.65 25.90
C GLY A 83 -24.84 0.20 25.81
N VAL A 84 -24.15 0.49 24.70
CA VAL A 84 -22.71 0.23 24.53
C VAL A 84 -21.95 1.54 24.50
N ASP A 85 -22.39 2.47 23.65
CA ASP A 85 -21.73 3.75 23.43
C ASP A 85 -22.45 4.86 24.21
N PRO A 86 -21.72 5.91 24.67
CA PRO A 86 -22.35 7.08 25.26
C PRO A 86 -23.29 7.75 24.25
N ALA A 87 -24.37 8.35 24.75
CA ALA A 87 -25.27 9.12 23.89
C ALA A 87 -24.51 10.30 23.27
N ASP A 88 -24.56 10.41 21.94
CA ASP A 88 -24.02 11.54 21.22
C ASP A 88 -25.14 12.57 20.95
N PRO A 89 -25.17 13.71 21.66
CA PRO A 89 -26.19 14.73 21.47
C PRO A 89 -26.08 15.46 20.13
N THR A 90 -24.99 15.26 19.38
CA THR A 90 -24.78 15.84 18.04
C THR A 90 -25.21 14.90 16.91
N SER A 91 -25.58 13.66 17.24
CA SER A 91 -26.00 12.67 16.25
C SER A 91 -27.35 13.03 15.63
N THR A 92 -27.39 13.07 14.31
CA THR A 92 -28.59 13.36 13.51
C THR A 92 -29.43 12.12 13.22
N GLU A 93 -28.88 10.92 13.48
CA GLU A 93 -29.53 9.64 13.25
C GLU A 93 -29.74 8.87 14.56
N PRO A 94 -30.79 8.03 14.67
CA PRO A 94 -30.98 7.20 15.84
C PRO A 94 -29.83 6.19 16.01
N PRO A 95 -29.48 5.83 17.26
CA PRO A 95 -28.47 4.80 17.52
C PRO A 95 -28.87 3.45 16.93
N PHE A 96 -27.88 2.62 16.64
CA PHE A 96 -28.10 1.21 16.33
C PHE A 96 -28.59 0.45 17.57
N ALA A 97 -29.51 -0.50 17.36
CA ALA A 97 -29.98 -1.38 18.43
C ALA A 97 -28.91 -2.36 18.92
N THR A 98 -28.01 -2.80 18.03
CA THR A 98 -26.94 -3.76 18.35
C THR A 98 -25.67 -3.45 17.56
N VAL A 99 -24.53 -3.93 18.04
CA VAL A 99 -23.24 -3.87 17.32
C VAL A 99 -23.33 -4.61 15.99
N GLN A 100 -24.02 -5.75 15.95
CA GLN A 100 -24.24 -6.50 14.71
C GLN A 100 -24.99 -5.67 13.66
N ALA A 101 -26.06 -4.95 14.05
CA ALA A 101 -26.81 -4.11 13.12
C ALA A 101 -25.95 -2.97 12.56
N ARG A 102 -25.04 -2.41 13.37
CA ARG A 102 -24.05 -1.43 12.91
C ARG A 102 -23.09 -2.03 11.90
N ASP A 103 -22.54 -3.21 12.20
CA ASP A 103 -21.58 -3.88 11.31
C ASP A 103 -22.22 -4.30 9.97
N GLU A 104 -23.47 -4.76 9.98
CA GLU A 104 -24.22 -5.06 8.75
C GLU A 104 -24.42 -3.80 7.88
N GLU A 105 -24.72 -2.67 8.51
CA GLU A 105 -24.89 -1.39 7.83
C GLU A 105 -23.55 -0.85 7.29
N ILE A 106 -22.44 -0.99 8.04
CA ILE A 106 -21.09 -0.68 7.55
C ILE A 106 -20.77 -1.48 6.29
N VAL A 107 -21.03 -2.79 6.30
CA VAL A 107 -20.76 -3.64 5.13
C VAL A 107 -21.63 -3.21 3.95
N ARG A 108 -22.92 -2.95 4.18
CA ARG A 108 -23.86 -2.52 3.13
C ARG A 108 -23.44 -1.19 2.50
N SER A 109 -23.16 -0.17 3.30
CA SER A 109 -22.84 1.18 2.83
C SER A 109 -21.49 1.23 2.12
N LEU A 110 -20.45 0.59 2.68
CA LEU A 110 -19.12 0.54 2.06
C LEU A 110 -19.09 -0.32 0.80
N SER A 111 -19.85 -1.42 0.76
CA SER A 111 -19.98 -2.23 -0.47
C SER A 111 -20.62 -1.43 -1.60
N ALA A 112 -21.70 -0.69 -1.31
CA ALA A 112 -22.34 0.19 -2.28
C ALA A 112 -21.40 1.30 -2.76
N PHE A 113 -20.73 1.99 -1.83
CA PHE A 113 -19.75 3.04 -2.13
C PHE A 113 -18.62 2.52 -3.02
N ARG A 114 -18.03 1.37 -2.69
CA ARG A 114 -16.93 0.78 -3.47
C ARG A 114 -17.35 0.38 -4.87
N LYS A 115 -18.60 -0.07 -5.05
CA LYS A 115 -19.15 -0.38 -6.36
C LYS A 115 -19.37 0.87 -7.22
N GLU A 116 -19.80 1.96 -6.60
CA GLU A 116 -20.04 3.24 -7.28
C GLU A 116 -18.72 3.96 -7.65
N HIS A 117 -17.70 3.86 -6.80
CA HIS A 117 -16.41 4.52 -6.95
C HIS A 117 -15.26 3.56 -7.26
N ASP A 118 -15.53 2.48 -8.00
CA ASP A 118 -14.53 1.48 -8.34
C ASP A 118 -13.30 2.11 -9.02
N GLY A 119 -12.12 1.58 -8.69
CA GLY A 119 -10.84 2.09 -9.20
C GLY A 119 -10.29 3.35 -8.51
N THR A 120 -11.02 3.97 -7.58
CA THR A 120 -10.52 5.12 -6.80
C THR A 120 -9.69 4.70 -5.58
N ARG A 121 -8.82 5.59 -5.09
CA ARG A 121 -8.08 5.36 -3.83
C ARG A 121 -9.03 5.28 -2.63
N ALA A 122 -10.13 6.06 -2.66
CA ALA A 122 -11.15 6.02 -1.63
C ALA A 122 -11.84 4.65 -1.56
N ALA A 123 -12.26 4.07 -2.70
CA ALA A 123 -12.84 2.73 -2.74
C ALA A 123 -11.86 1.63 -2.31
N THR A 124 -10.58 1.78 -2.66
CA THR A 124 -9.52 0.89 -2.16
C THR A 124 -9.44 0.96 -0.63
N THR A 125 -9.41 2.17 -0.07
CA THR A 125 -9.30 2.40 1.38
C THR A 125 -10.53 1.90 2.14
N ALA A 126 -11.73 2.09 1.57
CA ALA A 126 -13.00 1.60 2.11
C ALA A 126 -13.00 0.07 2.33
N ALA A 127 -12.27 -0.69 1.50
CA ALA A 127 -12.19 -2.14 1.61
C ALA A 127 -11.63 -2.59 2.97
N LEU A 128 -10.71 -1.83 3.57
CA LEU A 128 -10.16 -2.16 4.89
C LEU A 128 -11.21 -2.00 6.01
N ALA A 129 -12.01 -0.95 5.97
CA ALA A 129 -13.08 -0.72 6.95
C ALA A 129 -14.19 -1.77 6.80
N GLN A 130 -14.56 -2.11 5.55
CA GLN A 130 -15.52 -3.16 5.24
C GLN A 130 -15.03 -4.52 5.79
N ALA A 131 -13.77 -4.88 5.53
CA ALA A 131 -13.18 -6.11 6.02
C ALA A 131 -13.26 -6.24 7.54
N LYS A 132 -12.98 -5.17 8.28
CA LYS A 132 -13.06 -5.18 9.75
C LYS A 132 -14.48 -5.48 10.24
N ALA A 133 -15.50 -4.95 9.57
CA ALA A 133 -16.89 -5.26 9.91
C ALA A 133 -17.28 -6.69 9.50
N GLU A 134 -16.85 -7.15 8.33
CA GLU A 134 -17.04 -8.54 7.88
C GLU A 134 -16.44 -9.54 8.87
N PHE A 135 -15.23 -9.27 9.37
CA PHE A 135 -14.59 -10.08 10.40
C PHE A 135 -15.41 -10.14 11.70
N ARG A 136 -15.91 -9.00 12.20
CA ARG A 136 -16.75 -8.95 13.41
C ARG A 136 -18.08 -9.69 13.25
N LEU A 137 -18.60 -9.76 12.02
CA LEU A 137 -19.79 -10.54 11.67
C LEU A 137 -19.49 -12.05 11.47
N GLY A 138 -18.23 -12.49 11.62
CA GLY A 138 -17.82 -13.86 11.33
C GLY A 138 -17.77 -14.20 9.84
N ARG A 139 -17.90 -13.21 8.96
CA ARG A 139 -17.82 -13.37 7.49
C ARG A 139 -16.36 -13.37 7.05
N TYR A 140 -15.61 -14.38 7.50
CA TYR A 140 -14.16 -14.40 7.32
C TYR A 140 -13.73 -14.45 5.85
N ASP A 141 -14.48 -15.14 4.98
CA ASP A 141 -14.19 -15.17 3.54
C ASP A 141 -14.38 -13.82 2.87
N ASP A 142 -15.47 -13.11 3.20
CA ASP A 142 -15.71 -11.75 2.70
C ASP A 142 -14.62 -10.79 3.19
N SER A 143 -14.25 -10.90 4.48
CA SER A 143 -13.16 -10.12 5.07
C SER A 143 -11.84 -10.35 4.33
N LEU A 144 -11.49 -11.61 4.03
CA LEU A 144 -10.27 -11.93 3.27
C LEU A 144 -10.30 -11.33 1.86
N ALA A 145 -11.45 -11.37 1.18
CA ALA A 145 -11.60 -10.77 -0.16
C ALA A 145 -11.46 -9.23 -0.12
N SER A 146 -12.05 -8.58 0.87
CA SER A 146 -11.94 -7.13 1.08
C SER A 146 -10.50 -6.71 1.43
N LEU A 147 -9.81 -7.47 2.30
CA LEU A 147 -8.39 -7.23 2.62
C LEU A 147 -7.47 -7.43 1.42
N ALA A 148 -7.69 -8.48 0.63
CA ALA A 148 -6.93 -8.72 -0.59
C ALA A 148 -7.11 -7.57 -1.60
N THR A 149 -8.32 -7.00 -1.69
CA THR A 149 -8.58 -5.81 -2.52
C THR A 149 -7.74 -4.63 -2.05
N PHE A 150 -7.74 -4.34 -0.74
CA PHE A 150 -6.93 -3.28 -0.16
C PHE A 150 -5.43 -3.50 -0.43
N LEU A 151 -4.90 -4.67 -0.10
CA LEU A 151 -3.47 -4.99 -0.21
C LEU A 151 -2.94 -4.96 -1.65
N LYS A 152 -3.81 -5.25 -2.64
CA LYS A 152 -3.48 -5.13 -4.07
C LYS A 152 -3.52 -3.69 -4.56
N GLY A 153 -4.38 -2.85 -3.98
CA GLY A 153 -4.60 -1.47 -4.42
C GLY A 153 -3.66 -0.43 -3.78
N VAL A 154 -2.90 -0.80 -2.75
CA VAL A 154 -1.96 0.10 -2.05
C VAL A 154 -0.50 -0.30 -2.27
N PRO A 155 0.44 0.66 -2.26
CA PRO A 155 1.87 0.36 -2.36
C PRO A 155 2.39 -0.41 -1.13
N GLU A 156 3.59 -0.98 -1.24
CA GLU A 156 4.20 -1.78 -0.16
C GLU A 156 4.48 -0.96 1.11
N ASN A 157 4.74 0.34 0.97
CA ASN A 157 5.00 1.27 2.06
C ASN A 157 3.75 2.02 2.56
N ASP A 158 2.55 1.56 2.20
CA ASP A 158 1.32 2.18 2.70
C ASP A 158 1.18 1.92 4.21
N ALA A 159 0.95 3.00 4.98
CA ALA A 159 0.90 2.95 6.44
C ALA A 159 -0.18 2.00 7.00
N LEU A 160 -1.23 1.71 6.22
CA LEU A 160 -2.32 0.82 6.64
C LEU A 160 -2.08 -0.65 6.23
N ARG A 161 -1.02 -0.94 5.46
CA ARG A 161 -0.72 -2.28 4.95
C ARG A 161 -0.51 -3.30 6.06
N ALA A 162 0.25 -2.95 7.10
CA ALA A 162 0.49 -3.84 8.24
C ALA A 162 -0.82 -4.19 8.97
N GLY A 163 -1.72 -3.23 9.16
CA GLY A 163 -3.04 -3.47 9.77
C GLY A 163 -3.95 -4.36 8.91
N ALA A 164 -3.86 -4.26 7.59
CA ALA A 164 -4.58 -5.16 6.69
C ALA A 164 -4.01 -6.59 6.72
N LEU A 165 -2.68 -6.74 6.77
CA LEU A 165 -2.02 -8.03 6.92
C LEU A 165 -2.34 -8.69 8.28
N GLU A 166 -2.42 -7.89 9.34
CA GLU A 166 -2.87 -8.37 10.65
C GLU A 166 -4.32 -8.88 10.58
N GLY A 167 -5.23 -8.10 9.98
CA GLY A 167 -6.62 -8.52 9.77
C GLY A 167 -6.72 -9.80 8.94
N GLN A 168 -5.85 -9.98 7.94
CA GLN A 168 -5.81 -11.18 7.11
C GLN A 168 -5.35 -12.38 7.93
N GLY A 169 -4.32 -12.20 8.76
CA GLY A 169 -3.86 -13.20 9.70
C GLY A 169 -4.94 -13.64 10.69
N TYR A 170 -5.69 -12.68 11.28
CA TYR A 170 -6.80 -13.00 12.17
C TYR A 170 -7.96 -13.71 11.46
N ALA A 171 -8.30 -13.32 10.24
CA ALA A 171 -9.34 -14.00 9.47
C ALA A 171 -8.97 -15.46 9.16
N TYR A 172 -7.72 -15.73 8.78
CA TYR A 172 -7.23 -17.09 8.61
C TYR A 172 -7.17 -17.87 9.93
N GLU A 173 -6.72 -17.23 11.02
CA GLU A 173 -6.73 -17.80 12.38
C GLU A 173 -8.13 -18.26 12.78
N ALA A 174 -9.14 -17.40 12.60
CA ALA A 174 -10.53 -17.71 12.93
C ALA A 174 -11.11 -18.87 12.11
N LYS A 175 -10.58 -19.09 10.90
CA LYS A 175 -10.90 -20.25 10.06
C LYS A 175 -10.12 -21.52 10.42
N GLY A 176 -9.16 -21.44 11.35
CA GLY A 176 -8.23 -22.52 11.68
C GLY A 176 -7.13 -22.74 10.63
N ASP A 177 -7.01 -21.85 9.65
CA ASP A 177 -5.97 -21.92 8.62
C ASP A 177 -4.69 -21.24 9.11
N PHE A 178 -4.02 -21.92 10.05
CA PHE A 178 -2.83 -21.38 10.69
C PHE A 178 -1.65 -21.21 9.73
N ALA A 179 -1.62 -21.91 8.59
CA ALA A 179 -0.56 -21.76 7.59
C ALA A 179 -0.65 -20.40 6.90
N ASN A 180 -1.84 -20.06 6.37
CA ASN A 180 -2.05 -18.76 5.74
C ASN A 180 -2.05 -17.60 6.75
N ALA A 181 -2.44 -17.86 8.00
CA ALA A 181 -2.28 -16.89 9.09
C ALA A 181 -0.80 -16.53 9.31
N ILE A 182 0.08 -17.54 9.44
CA ILE A 182 1.53 -17.33 9.57
C ILE A 182 2.08 -16.53 8.38
N THR A 183 1.71 -16.89 7.14
CA THR A 183 2.17 -16.17 5.95
C THR A 183 1.74 -14.70 5.97
N SER A 184 0.56 -14.38 6.49
CA SER A 184 0.08 -13.00 6.63
C SER A 184 0.88 -12.23 7.68
N PHE A 185 1.17 -12.84 8.82
CA PHE A 185 1.97 -12.22 9.88
C PHE A 185 3.46 -12.07 9.52
N GLU A 186 4.02 -12.97 8.71
CA GLU A 186 5.38 -12.82 8.15
C GLU A 186 5.47 -11.69 7.12
N GLN A 187 4.40 -11.44 6.36
CA GLN A 187 4.33 -10.27 5.50
C GLN A 187 4.19 -8.98 6.34
N MET A 188 3.45 -9.03 7.45
CA MET A 188 3.32 -7.91 8.39
C MET A 188 4.67 -7.55 9.01
N GLU A 189 5.46 -8.53 9.42
CA GLU A 189 6.83 -8.34 9.94
C GLU A 189 7.72 -7.56 8.95
N LYS A 190 7.54 -7.82 7.65
CA LYS A 190 8.32 -7.19 6.57
C LYS A 190 7.73 -5.86 6.08
N ALA A 191 6.54 -5.49 6.53
CA ALA A 191 5.91 -4.25 6.10
C ALA A 191 6.66 -3.06 6.73
N ASP A 192 6.87 -2.00 5.94
CA ASP A 192 7.49 -0.75 6.41
C ASP A 192 6.49 0.04 7.28
N ALA A 193 6.30 -0.44 8.51
CA ALA A 193 5.26 0.03 9.43
C ALA A 193 5.83 0.41 10.81
N GLY A 194 7.16 0.56 10.88
CA GLY A 194 7.91 0.88 12.10
C GLY A 194 8.10 -0.32 13.05
N GLU A 195 9.05 -0.16 13.96
CA GLU A 195 9.46 -1.17 14.97
C GLU A 195 8.30 -1.77 15.78
N TYR A 196 7.25 -0.98 16.03
CA TYR A 196 6.09 -1.43 16.80
C TYR A 196 5.32 -2.56 16.10
N LEU A 197 5.12 -2.45 14.78
CA LEU A 197 4.31 -3.41 14.02
C LEU A 197 5.11 -4.62 13.54
N ALA A 198 6.42 -4.46 13.32
CA ALA A 198 7.30 -5.57 12.94
C ALA A 198 7.33 -6.68 14.01
N GLY A 199 7.54 -6.32 15.28
CA GLY A 199 7.56 -7.28 16.38
C GLY A 199 6.20 -7.98 16.60
N MET A 200 5.09 -7.31 16.31
CA MET A 200 3.75 -7.91 16.41
C MET A 200 3.54 -9.03 15.38
N GLY A 201 4.10 -8.90 14.17
CA GLY A 201 4.09 -9.98 13.17
C GLY A 201 4.77 -11.25 13.68
N GLN A 202 5.97 -11.11 14.26
CA GLN A 202 6.71 -12.24 14.87
C GLN A 202 5.93 -12.86 16.04
N TYR A 203 5.34 -12.03 16.90
CA TYR A 203 4.54 -12.50 18.02
C TYR A 203 3.31 -13.30 17.57
N HIS A 204 2.57 -12.82 16.57
CA HIS A 204 1.41 -13.52 16.03
C HIS A 204 1.79 -14.82 15.31
N LYS A 205 2.91 -14.85 14.58
CA LYS A 205 3.47 -16.10 14.05
C LYS A 205 3.71 -17.12 15.16
N ALA A 206 4.32 -16.72 16.27
CA ALA A 206 4.51 -17.61 17.40
C ALA A 206 3.19 -18.10 18.02
N ARG A 207 2.16 -17.25 18.13
CA ARG A 207 0.81 -17.67 18.55
C ARG A 207 0.29 -18.80 17.66
N MET A 208 0.44 -18.68 16.34
CA MET A 208 -0.02 -19.70 15.39
C MET A 208 0.76 -21.01 15.52
N LEU A 209 2.09 -20.93 15.72
CA LEU A 209 2.91 -22.12 15.97
C LEU A 209 2.47 -22.87 17.23
N ILE A 210 2.10 -22.16 18.30
CA ILE A 210 1.58 -22.79 19.53
C ILE A 210 0.25 -23.49 19.27
N LEU A 211 -0.66 -22.87 18.51
CA LEU A 211 -1.93 -23.50 18.13
C LEU A 211 -1.73 -24.75 17.24
N GLN A 212 -0.65 -24.78 16.45
CA GLN A 212 -0.23 -25.97 15.71
C GLN A 212 0.51 -27.02 16.57
N GLY A 213 0.70 -26.79 17.88
CA GLY A 213 1.46 -27.67 18.76
C GLY A 213 2.99 -27.57 18.62
N LYS A 214 3.50 -26.67 17.77
CA LYS A 214 4.93 -26.45 17.51
C LYS A 214 5.53 -25.49 18.54
N LYS A 215 5.47 -25.89 19.82
CA LYS A 215 5.85 -25.01 20.94
C LYS A 215 7.34 -24.69 20.99
N ASP A 216 8.22 -25.61 20.58
CA ASP A 216 9.65 -25.36 20.50
C ASP A 216 9.98 -24.30 19.43
N ASP A 217 9.37 -24.41 18.24
CA ASP A 217 9.52 -23.42 17.17
C ASP A 217 8.99 -22.05 17.62
N ALA A 218 7.84 -22.04 18.32
CA ALA A 218 7.28 -20.82 18.88
C ALA A 218 8.24 -20.17 19.89
N ALA A 219 8.85 -20.95 20.78
CA ALA A 219 9.82 -20.45 21.76
C ALA A 219 11.03 -19.81 21.06
N GLN A 220 11.52 -20.39 19.96
CA GLN A 220 12.61 -19.81 19.16
C GLN A 220 12.23 -18.49 18.50
N VAL A 221 10.99 -18.35 18.02
CA VAL A 221 10.51 -17.07 17.46
C VAL A 221 10.39 -16.04 18.57
N LEU A 222 9.74 -16.38 19.68
CA LEU A 222 9.51 -15.46 20.81
C LEU A 222 10.81 -14.97 21.44
N SER A 223 11.86 -15.80 21.50
CA SER A 223 13.13 -15.42 22.13
C SER A 223 13.89 -14.34 21.37
N LYS A 224 13.58 -14.11 20.09
CA LYS A 224 14.23 -13.07 19.28
C LYS A 224 13.59 -11.69 19.45
N ILE A 225 12.29 -11.64 19.71
CA ILE A 225 11.51 -10.39 19.77
C ILE A 225 12.06 -9.38 20.78
N PRO A 226 12.46 -9.76 22.02
CA PRO A 226 13.06 -8.80 22.96
C PRO A 226 14.43 -8.26 22.54
N THR A 227 15.15 -8.97 21.66
CA THR A 227 16.44 -8.53 21.12
C THR A 227 16.24 -7.63 19.90
N ASP A 228 15.37 -8.05 18.98
CA ASP A 228 15.14 -7.38 17.70
C ASP A 228 14.26 -6.13 17.86
N HIS A 229 13.31 -6.16 18.80
CA HIS A 229 12.33 -5.10 19.04
C HIS A 229 12.21 -4.73 20.54
N PRO A 230 13.30 -4.34 21.22
CA PRO A 230 13.41 -4.29 22.68
C PRO A 230 12.41 -3.35 23.38
N ASN A 231 11.92 -2.32 22.69
CA ASN A 231 10.98 -1.33 23.25
C ASN A 231 9.54 -1.50 22.73
N SER A 232 9.21 -2.66 22.16
CA SER A 232 7.88 -2.93 21.59
C SER A 232 6.94 -3.60 22.60
N ALA A 233 5.62 -3.45 22.38
CA ALA A 233 4.62 -4.24 23.11
C ALA A 233 4.81 -5.75 22.86
N ALA A 234 5.24 -6.10 21.65
CA ALA A 234 5.53 -7.48 21.26
C ALA A 234 6.64 -8.11 22.11
N ALA A 235 7.71 -7.37 22.45
CA ALA A 235 8.80 -7.89 23.29
C ALA A 235 8.29 -8.28 24.70
N ARG A 236 7.44 -7.44 25.29
CA ARG A 236 6.82 -7.74 26.58
C ARG A 236 5.89 -8.95 26.48
N GLN A 237 5.00 -8.98 25.50
CA GLN A 237 4.11 -10.13 25.28
C GLN A 237 4.87 -11.42 24.98
N ALA A 238 5.99 -11.33 24.26
CA ALA A 238 6.85 -12.47 23.97
C ALA A 238 7.48 -13.04 25.24
N THR A 239 7.95 -12.16 26.12
CA THR A 239 8.53 -12.54 27.43
C THR A 239 7.49 -13.24 28.31
N GLU A 240 6.29 -12.67 28.42
CA GLU A 240 5.16 -13.28 29.13
C GLU A 240 4.82 -14.67 28.55
N ARG A 241 4.74 -14.78 27.22
CA ARG A 241 4.38 -16.03 26.56
C ARG A 241 5.47 -17.11 26.70
N MET A 242 6.73 -16.71 26.67
CA MET A 242 7.86 -17.60 26.96
C MET A 242 7.80 -18.17 28.37
N ALA A 243 7.47 -17.36 29.38
CA ALA A 243 7.31 -17.85 30.75
C ALA A 243 6.20 -18.92 30.87
N VAL A 244 5.09 -18.75 30.12
CA VAL A 244 4.04 -19.77 30.03
C VAL A 244 4.53 -21.04 29.34
N LEU A 245 5.27 -20.94 28.23
CA LEU A 245 5.84 -22.13 27.58
C LEU A 245 6.80 -22.88 28.50
N ALA A 246 7.63 -22.17 29.28
CA ALA A 246 8.54 -22.76 30.24
C ALA A 246 7.80 -23.52 31.35
N SER A 247 6.69 -22.98 31.87
CA SER A 247 5.87 -23.67 32.88
C SER A 247 5.16 -24.91 32.32
N GLU A 248 4.93 -24.95 31.01
CA GLU A 248 4.45 -26.13 30.28
C GLU A 248 5.56 -27.14 29.93
N GLY A 249 6.80 -26.92 30.40
CA GLY A 249 7.94 -27.82 30.20
C GLY A 249 8.69 -27.63 28.88
N VAL A 250 8.37 -26.59 28.10
CA VAL A 250 9.07 -26.25 26.85
C VAL A 250 10.42 -25.61 27.20
N LYS A 251 11.48 -26.05 26.53
CA LYS A 251 12.80 -25.43 26.70
C LYS A 251 12.83 -24.09 25.98
N VAL A 252 12.79 -23.01 26.74
CA VAL A 252 12.82 -21.65 26.19
C VAL A 252 14.26 -21.15 26.07
N PRO A 253 14.71 -20.66 24.90
CA PRO A 253 15.99 -20.00 24.75
C PRO A 253 16.04 -18.68 25.53
N THR A 254 17.16 -18.39 26.18
CA THR A 254 17.40 -17.07 26.76
C THR A 254 17.54 -16.03 25.65
N PRO A 255 16.77 -14.92 25.65
CA PRO A 255 16.94 -13.85 24.69
C PRO A 255 18.37 -13.29 24.74
N ALA A 256 18.93 -12.95 23.57
CA ALA A 256 20.20 -12.26 23.52
C ALA A 256 20.04 -10.82 24.05
N PRO A 257 21.07 -10.22 24.67
CA PRO A 257 21.03 -8.81 25.02
C PRO A 257 20.75 -7.96 23.77
N PRO A 258 19.88 -6.94 23.84
CA PRO A 258 19.68 -6.04 22.72
C PRO A 258 21.01 -5.35 22.35
N PRO A 259 21.20 -4.94 21.08
CA PRO A 259 22.38 -4.19 20.69
C PRO A 259 22.54 -2.95 21.57
N ALA A 260 23.76 -2.64 21.99
CA ALA A 260 24.03 -1.42 22.76
C ALA A 260 23.50 -0.20 21.97
N ALA A 261 22.66 0.60 22.61
CA ALA A 261 22.17 1.84 22.00
C ALA A 261 23.39 2.68 21.62
N ALA A 262 23.52 3.01 20.33
CA ALA A 262 24.53 3.95 19.88
C ALA A 262 24.26 5.28 20.61
N THR A 263 25.11 5.61 21.58
CA THR A 263 25.16 6.95 22.16
C THR A 263 25.35 7.91 21.00
N PRO A 264 24.44 8.88 20.76
CA PRO A 264 24.75 9.94 19.83
C PRO A 264 25.96 10.68 20.40
N ASP A 265 27.07 10.67 19.67
CA ASP A 265 28.20 11.53 19.97
C ASP A 265 27.65 12.97 20.02
N ALA A 266 27.62 13.53 21.22
CA ALA A 266 27.39 14.95 21.41
C ALA A 266 28.65 15.68 20.94
N GLY A 267 28.70 15.94 19.63
CA GLY A 267 29.64 16.87 19.00
C GLY A 267 29.19 18.32 19.16
#